data_AF-C9RKI0-F1
#
_entry.id   AF-C9RKI0-F1
#
_cell.length_a   1.000
_cell.length_b   1.000
_cell.length_c   1.000
_cell.angle_alpha   90.00
_cell.angle_beta   90.00
_cell.angle_gamma   90.00
#
_symmetry.space_group_name_H-M   'P 1'
#
loop_
_entity.id
_entity.type
_entity.pdbx_description
1 polymer ?
#
loop_
_entity_poly.entity_id
_entity_poly.type
_entity_poly.pdbx_seq_one_letter_code
_entity_poly.pdbx_strand_id
1 'polypeptide(L)'
;MIVNFFFEILITRLKNMVAMNRAKNFRVGLLGLALVFAVSLSACGDSESSEKDSLNAIPEKPLFNGVVQRVVGDAHVKISDDHAKSLKVGSRVHEKSSIVTEAGSSVVISVDDGSALKIDGRSEMAIEVAKADELKTRMTVALRHGKLLFDVQKQAVKDEFEIRTENVSSVVRGTAGFIENVDGLEISSLKEGRLDVAVKTDTAQSVKSGQTLIANMNGVKILSLASSGTLILARALDSIATGAATELGVHAARLNLDKLETMLLEFDEAYKKKAEAFIKSSQIEFKPKVLNEYIGKPSVTLEALFIPGSLVSVLGIVDTIPESGLYKRTFEWADSTAFGPKHFVVNCSNGEVEYICHTWHTNFVSAKMAEVLTKADVRKSNAPKDTVQPKKLKPSIVIEGSGRERIHVLPEERDIPATLRFSVAGLMGSDLSQIKKIIVKRKGVVVKAFADDELMTNSFKLPIRLKQNRIAHFEIDAIFVNGKKIKARKVYETYCFFENYEDGKKSNRINDMTAEEEYKNVVSKRLLKNE
;
A
#
# COMPACT_ATOMS: atom_id res chain seq x y z
N MET A 1 2.16 -51.77 6.87
CA MET A 1 0.73 -51.81 6.48
C MET A 1 0.28 -50.52 5.79
N ILE A 2 0.63 -49.33 6.31
CA ILE A 2 0.25 -48.03 5.70
C ILE A 2 0.86 -47.80 4.30
N VAL A 3 2.09 -48.28 4.05
CA VAL A 3 2.76 -48.12 2.74
C VAL A 3 2.09 -48.91 1.60
N ASN A 4 1.46 -50.06 1.90
CA ASN A 4 0.73 -50.85 0.88
C ASN A 4 -0.57 -50.18 0.45
N PHE A 5 -1.22 -49.41 1.32
CA PHE A 5 -2.47 -48.74 1.01
C PHE A 5 -2.28 -47.60 0.00
N PHE A 6 -1.16 -46.85 0.10
CA PHE A 6 -0.84 -45.80 -0.87
C PHE A 6 -0.46 -46.36 -2.24
N PHE A 7 0.20 -47.53 -2.30
CA PHE A 7 0.55 -48.16 -3.57
C PHE A 7 -0.67 -48.66 -4.35
N GLU A 8 -1.67 -49.23 -3.67
CA GLU A 8 -2.95 -49.65 -4.28
C GLU A 8 -3.73 -48.47 -4.87
N ILE A 9 -3.78 -47.33 -4.17
CA ILE A 9 -4.42 -46.10 -4.68
C ILE A 9 -3.68 -45.55 -5.91
N LEU A 10 -2.34 -45.57 -5.90
CA LEU A 10 -1.53 -45.08 -7.00
C LEU A 10 -1.70 -45.96 -8.26
N ILE A 11 -1.70 -47.29 -8.10
CA ILE A 11 -1.92 -48.24 -9.19
C ILE A 11 -3.33 -48.10 -9.78
N THR A 12 -4.34 -47.88 -8.94
CA THR A 12 -5.72 -47.68 -9.39
C THR A 12 -5.88 -46.39 -10.20
N ARG A 13 -5.21 -45.31 -9.79
CA ARG A 13 -5.21 -44.05 -10.56
C ARG A 13 -4.43 -44.15 -11.88
N LEU A 14 -3.32 -44.88 -11.90
CA LEU A 14 -2.56 -45.14 -13.14
C LEU A 14 -3.37 -45.99 -14.13
N LYS A 15 -4.10 -47.01 -13.66
CA LYS A 15 -4.99 -47.81 -14.53
C LYS A 15 -6.12 -46.96 -15.15
N ASN A 16 -6.69 -46.02 -14.40
CA ASN A 16 -7.73 -45.14 -14.91
C ASN A 16 -7.22 -44.09 -15.92
N MET A 17 -5.98 -43.60 -15.76
CA MET A 17 -5.38 -42.70 -16.76
C MET A 17 -5.05 -43.41 -18.08
N VAL A 18 -4.63 -44.67 -18.04
CA VAL A 18 -4.37 -45.47 -19.25
C VAL A 18 -5.67 -45.83 -19.98
N ALA A 19 -6.78 -46.00 -19.25
CA ALA A 19 -8.10 -46.23 -19.86
C ALA A 19 -8.68 -44.98 -20.55
N MET A 20 -8.41 -43.76 -20.04
CA MET A 20 -8.90 -42.51 -20.65
C MET A 20 -8.14 -42.09 -21.92
N ASN A 21 -6.91 -42.58 -22.13
CA ASN A 21 -6.08 -42.15 -23.26
C ASN A 21 -6.22 -43.01 -24.54
N ARG A 22 -7.14 -43.99 -24.54
CA ARG A 22 -7.42 -44.86 -25.71
C ARG A 22 -8.71 -44.52 -26.48
N ALA A 23 -9.45 -43.49 -26.08
CA ALA A 23 -10.77 -43.17 -26.66
C ALA A 23 -10.81 -41.93 -27.59
N LYS A 24 -9.68 -41.29 -27.91
CA LYS A 24 -9.63 -40.14 -28.82
C LYS A 24 -8.51 -40.28 -29.84
N ASN A 25 -8.69 -41.19 -30.79
CA ASN A 25 -7.97 -41.20 -32.06
C ASN A 25 -8.77 -42.04 -33.07
N PHE A 26 -9.85 -41.47 -33.59
CA PHE A 26 -10.46 -41.90 -34.85
C PHE A 26 -11.41 -40.80 -35.33
N ARG A 27 -11.28 -40.42 -36.60
CA ARG A 27 -12.13 -39.47 -37.39
C ARG A 27 -11.83 -37.97 -37.27
N VAL A 28 -10.76 -37.53 -37.94
CA VAL A 28 -10.85 -36.37 -38.86
C VAL A 28 -9.91 -36.66 -40.03
N GLY A 29 -10.45 -37.32 -41.05
CA GLY A 29 -9.84 -37.49 -42.36
C GLY A 29 -10.96 -37.39 -43.39
N LEU A 30 -10.69 -36.65 -44.47
CA LEU A 30 -11.60 -36.31 -45.57
C LEU A 30 -12.71 -35.30 -45.25
N LEU A 31 -12.51 -34.04 -45.65
CA LEU A 31 -13.42 -33.20 -46.45
C LEU A 31 -13.04 -31.72 -46.27
N GLY A 32 -12.72 -31.04 -47.37
CA GLY A 32 -12.64 -29.56 -47.36
C GLY A 32 -11.56 -28.91 -48.20
N LEU A 33 -10.94 -29.63 -49.14
CA LEU A 33 -10.08 -29.05 -50.18
C LEU A 33 -10.98 -28.58 -51.35
N ALA A 34 -11.72 -27.48 -51.14
CA ALA A 34 -12.51 -26.79 -52.18
C ALA A 34 -13.05 -25.43 -51.68
N LEU A 35 -12.18 -24.45 -51.44
CA LEU A 35 -12.57 -23.02 -51.40
C LEU A 35 -11.35 -22.09 -51.58
N VAL A 36 -10.50 -22.48 -52.53
CA VAL A 36 -9.55 -21.60 -53.22
C VAL A 36 -10.15 -21.39 -54.61
N PHE A 37 -10.24 -20.14 -55.08
CA PHE A 37 -10.91 -19.65 -56.30
C PHE A 37 -12.38 -19.22 -56.17
N ALA A 38 -12.59 -18.04 -55.59
CA ALA A 38 -13.41 -16.96 -56.18
C ALA A 38 -13.51 -15.81 -55.17
N VAL A 39 -12.77 -14.73 -55.41
CA VAL A 39 -13.13 -13.30 -55.22
C VAL A 39 -11.81 -12.53 -55.32
N SER A 40 -11.40 -12.32 -56.56
CA SER A 40 -10.46 -11.28 -56.96
C SER A 40 -11.19 -10.41 -57.97
N LEU A 41 -11.06 -9.10 -57.82
CA LEU A 41 -11.56 -7.99 -58.66
C LEU A 41 -12.83 -7.30 -58.14
N SER A 42 -12.65 -6.24 -57.35
CA SER A 42 -13.11 -4.89 -57.70
C SER A 42 -12.72 -3.88 -56.62
N ALA A 43 -11.87 -2.92 -57.02
CA ALA A 43 -11.85 -1.50 -56.63
C ALA A 43 -10.40 -0.97 -56.50
N CYS A 44 -9.84 -0.57 -57.64
CA CYS A 44 -8.88 0.55 -57.65
C CYS A 44 -9.64 1.80 -57.20
N GLY A 45 -9.22 2.37 -56.08
CA GLY A 45 -9.56 3.73 -55.67
C GLY A 45 -8.26 4.46 -55.42
N ASP A 46 -7.84 5.26 -56.40
CA ASP A 46 -6.82 6.29 -56.21
C ASP A 46 -7.36 7.32 -55.21
N SER A 47 -6.73 7.45 -54.04
CA SER A 47 -6.92 8.60 -53.17
C SER A 47 -5.58 9.03 -52.60
N GLU A 48 -5.30 10.30 -52.83
CA GLU A 48 -4.02 10.97 -52.74
C GLU A 48 -3.33 10.83 -51.38
N SER A 49 -2.02 10.61 -51.46
CA SER A 49 -1.05 10.71 -50.39
C SER A 49 -1.00 12.14 -49.84
N SER A 50 -1.78 12.41 -48.79
CA SER A 50 -1.58 13.54 -47.88
C SER A 50 -0.52 13.15 -46.83
N GLU A 51 0.74 13.13 -47.26
CA GLU A 51 1.91 13.14 -46.38
C GLU A 51 2.03 14.55 -45.77
N LYS A 52 1.25 14.81 -44.73
CA LYS A 52 1.34 16.03 -43.91
C LYS A 52 2.01 15.68 -42.58
N ASP A 53 3.26 16.12 -42.44
CA ASP A 53 3.91 16.55 -41.20
C ASP A 53 3.46 15.83 -39.93
N SER A 54 3.89 14.57 -39.75
CA SER A 54 4.01 14.00 -38.42
C SER A 54 5.18 14.70 -37.72
N LEU A 55 4.90 15.88 -37.15
CA LEU A 55 5.72 16.49 -36.12
C LEU A 55 6.14 15.39 -35.14
N ASN A 56 7.45 15.22 -34.97
CA ASN A 56 8.07 14.31 -34.02
C ASN A 56 7.54 14.59 -32.61
N ALA A 57 6.41 13.97 -32.26
CA ALA A 57 5.87 14.00 -30.92
C ALA A 57 6.92 13.35 -30.02
N ILE A 58 7.46 14.12 -29.09
CA ILE A 58 8.37 13.61 -28.06
C ILE A 58 7.63 12.43 -27.40
N PRO A 59 8.20 11.21 -27.39
CA PRO A 59 7.52 10.05 -26.84
C PRO A 59 7.14 10.36 -25.40
N GLU A 60 5.84 10.34 -25.10
CA GLU A 60 5.35 10.57 -23.75
C GLU A 60 6.01 9.56 -22.80
N LYS A 61 6.59 10.07 -21.71
CA LYS A 61 7.20 9.22 -20.69
C LYS A 61 6.10 8.30 -20.12
N PRO A 62 6.31 6.98 -20.09
CA PRO A 62 5.33 6.04 -19.51
C PRO A 62 5.04 6.43 -18.06
N LEU A 63 3.75 6.42 -17.71
CA LEU A 63 3.26 6.78 -16.38
C LEU A 63 3.50 5.64 -15.37
N PHE A 64 3.56 4.39 -15.85
CA PHE A 64 3.98 3.25 -15.06
C PHE A 64 5.24 2.60 -15.65
N ASN A 65 6.26 2.44 -14.81
CA ASN A 65 7.32 1.46 -15.06
C ASN A 65 7.54 0.58 -13.85
N GLY A 66 7.69 -0.70 -14.13
CA GLY A 66 8.18 -1.71 -13.20
C GLY A 66 9.35 -2.46 -13.80
N VAL A 67 10.23 -2.94 -12.92
CA VAL A 67 11.36 -3.81 -13.27
C VAL A 67 11.19 -5.14 -12.54
N VAL A 68 11.26 -6.24 -13.27
CA VAL A 68 11.20 -7.58 -12.71
C VAL A 68 12.46 -7.85 -11.88
N GLN A 69 12.29 -8.05 -10.59
CA GLN A 69 13.36 -8.33 -9.62
C GLN A 69 13.61 -9.83 -9.44
N ARG A 70 12.56 -10.65 -9.58
CA ARG A 70 12.65 -12.10 -9.42
C ARG A 70 11.59 -12.80 -10.26
N VAL A 71 11.97 -13.93 -10.85
CA VAL A 71 11.07 -14.87 -11.52
C VAL A 71 11.35 -16.26 -10.97
N VAL A 72 10.31 -17.00 -10.65
CA VAL A 72 10.35 -18.42 -10.29
C VAL A 72 9.34 -19.12 -11.21
N GLY A 73 9.73 -20.21 -11.86
CA GLY A 73 8.86 -20.93 -12.80
C GLY A 73 8.58 -20.16 -14.09
N ASP A 74 7.44 -20.47 -14.71
CA ASP A 74 7.00 -19.95 -16.00
C ASP A 74 6.10 -18.72 -15.82
N ALA A 75 6.56 -17.60 -16.35
CA ALA A 75 5.83 -16.34 -16.34
C ALA A 75 5.99 -15.59 -17.65
N HIS A 76 4.92 -14.92 -18.07
CA HIS A 76 4.84 -14.25 -19.36
C HIS A 76 4.25 -12.85 -19.22
N VAL A 77 4.63 -11.97 -20.13
CA VAL A 77 4.01 -10.66 -20.34
C VAL A 77 3.39 -10.60 -21.72
N LYS A 78 2.16 -10.10 -21.78
CA LYS A 78 1.42 -9.77 -22.99
C LYS A 78 1.29 -8.25 -23.06
N ILE A 79 1.68 -7.65 -24.17
CA ILE A 79 1.55 -6.21 -24.40
C ILE A 79 0.59 -6.08 -25.58
N SER A 80 -0.69 -5.77 -25.32
CA SER A 80 -1.72 -5.78 -26.37
C SER A 80 -1.86 -7.15 -27.08
N ASP A 81 -2.18 -7.16 -28.39
CA ASP A 81 -2.41 -8.36 -29.22
C ASP A 81 -1.10 -9.09 -29.61
N ASP A 82 0.02 -8.65 -29.02
CA ASP A 82 1.34 -9.20 -29.28
C ASP A 82 1.48 -10.58 -28.61
N HIS A 83 2.30 -11.46 -29.19
CA HIS A 83 2.57 -12.77 -28.63
C HIS A 83 3.15 -12.67 -27.21
N ALA A 84 2.73 -13.57 -26.31
CA ALA A 84 3.21 -13.62 -24.94
C ALA A 84 4.74 -13.84 -24.89
N LYS A 85 5.46 -12.93 -24.24
CA LYS A 85 6.93 -12.99 -24.08
C LYS A 85 7.26 -13.51 -22.68
N SER A 86 8.20 -14.45 -22.57
CA SER A 86 8.66 -14.93 -21.27
C SER A 86 9.35 -13.79 -20.48
N LEU A 87 8.98 -13.65 -19.21
CA LEU A 87 9.56 -12.67 -18.30
C LEU A 87 10.88 -13.16 -17.72
N LYS A 88 11.86 -12.26 -17.62
CA LYS A 88 13.17 -12.52 -17.01
C LYS A 88 13.48 -11.42 -15.99
N VAL A 89 14.43 -11.69 -15.10
CA VAL A 89 14.96 -10.65 -14.21
C VAL A 89 15.52 -9.50 -15.05
N GLY A 90 15.19 -8.27 -14.68
CA GLY A 90 15.53 -7.05 -15.43
C GLY A 90 14.56 -6.69 -16.55
N SER A 91 13.59 -7.56 -16.90
CA SER A 91 12.52 -7.20 -17.84
C SER A 91 11.74 -6.00 -17.32
N ARG A 92 11.42 -5.07 -18.21
CA ARG A 92 10.56 -3.92 -17.91
C ARG A 92 9.11 -4.26 -18.19
N VAL A 93 8.24 -3.74 -17.33
CA VAL A 93 6.80 -3.85 -17.45
C VAL A 93 6.25 -2.43 -17.47
N HIS A 94 5.40 -2.14 -18.45
CA HIS A 94 4.81 -0.82 -18.66
C HIS A 94 3.29 -0.89 -18.53
N GLU A 95 2.63 0.26 -18.53
CA GLU A 95 1.17 0.32 -18.69
C GLU A 95 0.67 -0.52 -19.87
N LYS A 96 -0.56 -1.02 -19.78
CA LYS A 96 -1.21 -1.94 -20.74
C LYS A 96 -0.57 -3.33 -20.83
N SER A 97 0.42 -3.64 -20.00
CA SER A 97 0.95 -5.00 -19.88
C SER A 97 -0.02 -5.88 -19.08
N SER A 98 -0.22 -7.12 -19.53
CA SER A 98 -0.82 -8.20 -18.76
C SER A 98 0.25 -9.24 -18.43
N ILE A 99 0.39 -9.59 -17.16
CA ILE A 99 1.36 -10.55 -16.66
C ILE A 99 0.62 -11.80 -16.24
N VAL A 100 1.06 -12.94 -16.77
CA VAL A 100 0.48 -14.26 -16.51
C VAL A 100 1.54 -15.14 -15.86
N THR A 101 1.14 -15.87 -14.82
CA THR A 101 2.01 -16.80 -14.08
C THR A 101 1.35 -18.17 -14.02
N GLU A 102 2.11 -19.21 -14.34
CA GLU A 102 1.62 -20.59 -14.30
C GLU A 102 1.60 -21.14 -12.87
N ALA A 103 1.11 -22.37 -12.70
CA ALA A 103 1.13 -23.06 -11.41
C ALA A 103 2.57 -23.20 -10.87
N GLY A 104 2.76 -22.89 -9.58
CA GLY A 104 4.08 -22.93 -8.93
C GLY A 104 5.06 -21.82 -9.36
N SER A 105 4.60 -20.89 -10.20
CA SER A 105 5.41 -19.77 -10.69
C SER A 105 5.16 -18.51 -9.87
N SER A 106 6.09 -17.57 -9.85
CA SER A 106 5.86 -16.24 -9.26
C SER A 106 6.78 -15.20 -9.86
N VAL A 107 6.32 -13.95 -9.88
CA VAL A 107 7.09 -12.80 -10.35
C VAL A 107 7.06 -11.71 -9.29
N VAL A 108 8.20 -11.10 -9.00
CA VAL A 108 8.30 -9.89 -8.19
C VAL A 108 8.72 -8.73 -9.07
N ILE A 109 7.96 -7.64 -9.02
CA ILE A 109 8.16 -6.41 -9.79
C ILE A 109 8.39 -5.29 -8.78
N SER A 110 9.50 -4.58 -8.94
CA SER A 110 9.71 -3.30 -8.28
C SER A 110 9.14 -2.20 -9.16
N VAL A 111 8.29 -1.36 -8.58
CA VAL A 111 7.77 -0.16 -9.22
C VAL A 111 8.76 1.00 -9.00
N ASP A 112 8.73 1.98 -9.90
CA ASP A 112 9.58 3.16 -9.91
C ASP A 112 9.64 3.93 -8.58
N ASP A 113 8.54 3.91 -7.83
CA ASP A 113 8.39 4.58 -6.53
C ASP A 113 8.97 3.78 -5.34
N GLY A 114 9.54 2.60 -5.59
CA GLY A 114 10.03 1.66 -4.58
C GLY A 114 8.96 0.74 -4.00
N SER A 115 7.73 0.78 -4.50
CA SER A 115 6.70 -0.23 -4.21
C SER A 115 7.08 -1.56 -4.84
N ALA A 116 6.58 -2.66 -4.28
CA ALA A 116 6.77 -3.98 -4.84
C ALA A 116 5.44 -4.72 -5.01
N LEU A 117 5.32 -5.40 -6.13
CA LEU A 117 4.20 -6.25 -6.49
C LEU A 117 4.72 -7.66 -6.71
N LYS A 118 4.16 -8.64 -6.02
CA LYS A 118 4.45 -10.05 -6.23
C LYS A 118 3.20 -10.78 -6.71
N ILE A 119 3.29 -11.32 -7.91
CA ILE A 119 2.25 -12.10 -8.55
C ILE A 119 2.58 -13.56 -8.31
N ASP A 120 1.73 -14.28 -7.58
CA ASP A 120 1.95 -15.70 -7.27
C ASP A 120 1.32 -16.60 -8.34
N GLY A 121 1.53 -17.91 -8.27
CA GLY A 121 1.15 -18.82 -9.36
C GLY A 121 -0.35 -18.85 -9.66
N ARG A 122 -0.69 -19.18 -10.91
CA ARG A 122 -2.06 -19.16 -11.45
C ARG A 122 -2.72 -17.78 -11.36
N SER A 123 -1.97 -16.75 -11.73
CA SER A 123 -2.48 -15.38 -11.68
C SER A 123 -2.33 -14.67 -13.02
N GLU A 124 -3.32 -13.82 -13.31
CA GLU A 124 -3.26 -12.83 -14.38
C GLU A 124 -3.52 -11.42 -13.83
N MET A 125 -2.57 -10.53 -14.06
CA MET A 125 -2.59 -9.15 -13.60
C MET A 125 -2.37 -8.20 -14.78
N ALA A 126 -3.30 -7.29 -15.01
CA ALA A 126 -3.17 -6.22 -16.00
C ALA A 126 -2.87 -4.87 -15.34
N ILE A 127 -2.06 -4.05 -15.98
CA ILE A 127 -1.70 -2.72 -15.48
C ILE A 127 -2.39 -1.66 -16.33
N GLU A 128 -3.18 -0.83 -15.68
CA GLU A 128 -3.93 0.26 -16.27
C GLU A 128 -3.49 1.56 -15.59
N VAL A 129 -3.30 2.62 -16.37
CA VAL A 129 -3.00 3.94 -15.82
C VAL A 129 -3.97 4.94 -16.41
N ALA A 130 -4.61 5.72 -15.54
CA ALA A 130 -5.52 6.78 -15.92
C ALA A 130 -5.07 8.10 -15.27
N LYS A 131 -5.13 9.19 -16.03
CA LYS A 131 -5.07 10.54 -15.44
C LYS A 131 -6.44 10.80 -14.82
N ALA A 132 -6.49 10.86 -13.49
CA ALA A 132 -7.74 11.14 -12.77
C ALA A 132 -8.11 12.64 -12.85
N ASP A 133 -7.09 13.50 -12.92
CA ASP A 133 -7.17 14.95 -13.12
C ASP A 133 -5.79 15.47 -13.59
N GLU A 134 -5.63 16.75 -13.92
CA GLU A 134 -4.37 17.36 -14.40
C GLU A 134 -3.18 17.11 -13.45
N LEU A 135 -3.44 16.95 -12.15
CA LEU A 135 -2.42 16.82 -11.11
C LEU A 135 -2.44 15.47 -10.37
N LYS A 136 -3.30 14.54 -10.77
CA LYS A 136 -3.46 13.25 -10.09
C LYS A 136 -3.38 12.10 -11.08
N THR A 137 -2.40 11.23 -10.87
CA THR A 137 -2.34 9.96 -11.59
C THR A 137 -3.00 8.89 -10.72
N ARG A 138 -3.88 8.10 -11.33
CA ARG A 138 -4.40 6.88 -10.73
C ARG A 138 -3.77 5.70 -11.45
N MET A 139 -2.97 4.95 -10.72
CA MET A 139 -2.44 3.68 -11.17
C MET A 139 -3.40 2.58 -10.71
N THR A 140 -3.91 1.79 -11.65
CA THR A 140 -4.83 0.70 -11.38
C THR A 140 -4.19 -0.63 -11.78
N VAL A 141 -4.09 -1.55 -10.83
CA VAL A 141 -3.69 -2.93 -11.08
C VAL A 141 -4.93 -3.80 -11.10
N ALA A 142 -5.31 -4.31 -12.27
CA ALA A 142 -6.46 -5.18 -12.44
C ALA A 142 -6.04 -6.66 -12.28
N LEU A 143 -6.35 -7.26 -11.13
CA LEU A 143 -6.16 -8.70 -10.88
C LEU A 143 -7.39 -9.47 -11.37
N ARG A 144 -7.23 -10.19 -12.48
CA ARG A 144 -8.35 -10.94 -13.10
C ARG A 144 -8.65 -12.22 -12.34
N HIS A 145 -7.61 -12.94 -11.95
CA HIS A 145 -7.67 -14.13 -11.11
C HIS A 145 -6.30 -14.35 -10.46
N GLY A 146 -6.28 -15.16 -9.40
CA GLY A 146 -5.07 -15.53 -8.68
C GLY A 146 -4.77 -14.55 -7.54
N LYS A 147 -3.48 -14.29 -7.30
CA LYS A 147 -2.97 -13.68 -6.07
C LYS A 147 -1.92 -12.61 -6.36
N LEU A 148 -2.12 -11.45 -5.74
CA LEU A 148 -1.21 -10.32 -5.75
C LEU A 148 -0.83 -9.95 -4.33
N LEU A 149 0.42 -10.20 -3.94
CA LEU A 149 1.00 -9.60 -2.75
C LEU A 149 1.56 -8.23 -3.11
N PHE A 150 1.38 -7.25 -2.22
CA PHE A 150 1.82 -5.89 -2.46
C PHE A 150 2.45 -5.30 -1.20
N ASP A 151 3.46 -4.45 -1.43
CA ASP A 151 4.09 -3.59 -0.43
C ASP A 151 4.24 -2.21 -1.09
N VAL A 152 3.23 -1.37 -0.87
CA VAL A 152 3.06 -0.10 -1.59
C VAL A 152 3.61 1.04 -0.74
N GLN A 153 4.60 1.76 -1.27
CA GLN A 153 5.19 2.91 -0.60
C GLN A 153 4.20 4.07 -0.51
N LYS A 154 4.33 4.85 0.55
CA LYS A 154 3.49 6.03 0.74
C LYS A 154 3.95 7.15 -0.20
N GLN A 155 3.11 7.47 -1.17
CA GLN A 155 3.38 8.58 -2.08
C GLN A 155 3.24 9.94 -1.39
N ALA A 156 4.19 10.84 -1.68
CA ALA A 156 4.17 12.24 -1.23
C ALA A 156 3.12 13.07 -1.99
N VAL A 157 2.88 12.70 -3.27
CA VAL A 157 1.91 13.34 -4.16
C VAL A 157 0.51 12.71 -3.97
N LYS A 158 -0.54 13.36 -4.49
CA LYS A 158 -1.94 12.91 -4.45
C LYS A 158 -2.23 11.68 -5.35
N ASP A 159 -1.20 10.96 -5.77
CA ASP A 159 -1.38 9.77 -6.62
C ASP A 159 -2.06 8.65 -5.84
N GLU A 160 -2.95 7.95 -6.53
CA GLU A 160 -3.75 6.87 -5.98
C GLU A 160 -3.28 5.56 -6.61
N PHE A 161 -2.96 4.58 -5.75
CA PHE A 161 -2.70 3.21 -6.17
C PHE A 161 -3.95 2.39 -5.90
N GLU A 162 -4.58 1.88 -6.94
CA GLU A 162 -5.80 1.08 -6.87
C GLU A 162 -5.48 -0.35 -7.30
N ILE A 163 -5.95 -1.33 -6.53
CA ILE A 163 -5.99 -2.73 -6.95
C ILE A 163 -7.45 -3.08 -7.18
N ARG A 164 -7.77 -3.53 -8.39
CA ARG A 164 -9.12 -3.83 -8.83
C ARG A 164 -9.22 -5.30 -9.21
N THR A 165 -10.28 -5.96 -8.76
CA THR A 165 -10.67 -7.28 -9.20
C THR A 165 -12.01 -7.18 -9.93
N GLU A 166 -12.73 -8.28 -10.14
CA GLU A 166 -14.02 -8.21 -10.84
C GLU A 166 -15.03 -7.43 -10.01
N ASN A 167 -15.08 -7.68 -8.69
CA ASN A 167 -16.14 -7.14 -7.84
C ASN A 167 -15.65 -6.16 -6.77
N VAL A 168 -14.33 -6.03 -6.60
CA VAL A 168 -13.72 -5.23 -5.53
C VAL A 168 -12.73 -4.23 -6.10
N SER A 169 -12.80 -2.99 -5.62
CA SER A 169 -11.80 -1.95 -5.81
C SER A 169 -11.18 -1.61 -4.47
N SER A 170 -9.85 -1.57 -4.42
CA SER A 170 -9.08 -1.39 -3.19
C SER A 170 -8.08 -0.25 -3.38
N VAL A 171 -8.27 0.86 -2.66
CA VAL A 171 -7.33 1.99 -2.68
C VAL A 171 -6.25 1.80 -1.62
N VAL A 172 -5.00 1.75 -2.07
CA VAL A 172 -3.81 1.38 -1.29
C VAL A 172 -2.93 2.61 -1.07
N ARG A 173 -2.44 2.81 0.16
CA ARG A 173 -1.45 3.88 0.43
C ARG A 173 -0.57 3.58 1.64
N GLY A 174 0.70 3.25 1.41
CA GLY A 174 1.61 2.93 2.51
C GLY A 174 1.16 1.68 3.25
N THR A 175 0.85 0.63 2.49
CA THR A 175 0.12 -0.55 2.97
C THR A 175 0.80 -1.79 2.40
N ALA A 176 0.90 -2.83 3.22
CA ALA A 176 1.42 -4.14 2.82
C ALA A 176 0.39 -5.23 3.12
N GLY A 177 0.20 -6.14 2.17
CA GLY A 177 -0.81 -7.19 2.26
C GLY A 177 -0.89 -8.02 1.00
N PHE A 178 -2.02 -8.69 0.81
CA PHE A 178 -2.33 -9.37 -0.45
C PHE A 178 -3.81 -9.21 -0.80
N ILE A 179 -4.07 -9.28 -2.10
CA ILE A 179 -5.41 -9.43 -2.68
C ILE A 179 -5.42 -10.73 -3.49
N GLU A 180 -6.50 -11.48 -3.37
CA GLU A 180 -6.70 -12.74 -4.06
C GLU A 180 -8.11 -12.81 -4.63
N ASN A 181 -8.23 -13.31 -5.87
CA ASN A 181 -9.50 -13.58 -6.53
C ASN A 181 -9.48 -15.03 -7.02
N VAL A 182 -10.27 -15.90 -6.38
CA VAL A 182 -10.40 -17.31 -6.72
C VAL A 182 -11.86 -17.60 -7.02
N ASP A 183 -12.17 -17.79 -8.31
CA ASP A 183 -13.52 -18.12 -8.78
C ASP A 183 -14.62 -17.22 -8.17
N GLY A 184 -14.38 -15.90 -8.15
CA GLY A 184 -15.32 -14.89 -7.63
C GLY A 184 -15.38 -14.77 -6.11
N LEU A 185 -14.55 -15.52 -5.37
CA LEU A 185 -14.23 -15.25 -3.97
C LEU A 185 -13.09 -14.23 -3.92
N GLU A 186 -13.39 -13.05 -3.41
CA GLU A 186 -12.50 -11.90 -3.36
C GLU A 186 -11.99 -11.73 -1.94
N ILE A 187 -10.67 -11.67 -1.75
CA ILE A 187 -10.03 -11.58 -0.44
C ILE A 187 -9.05 -10.42 -0.44
N SER A 188 -9.17 -9.54 0.56
CA SER A 188 -8.23 -8.44 0.81
C SER A 188 -7.69 -8.56 2.23
N SER A 189 -6.41 -8.87 2.39
CA SER A 189 -5.81 -9.18 3.69
C SER A 189 -4.60 -8.32 3.96
N LEU A 190 -4.57 -7.63 5.11
CA LEU A 190 -3.55 -6.64 5.42
C LEU A 190 -2.65 -7.06 6.57
N LYS A 191 -1.35 -6.89 6.31
CA LYS A 191 -0.30 -7.02 7.31
C LYS A 191 -0.04 -5.67 7.96
N GLU A 192 0.09 -4.61 7.18
CA GLU A 192 0.38 -3.25 7.64
C GLU A 192 -0.44 -2.22 6.86
N GLY A 193 -0.79 -1.10 7.51
CA GLY A 193 -1.46 0.03 6.88
C GLY A 193 -2.99 -0.06 6.90
N ARG A 194 -3.61 0.57 5.90
CA ARG A 194 -5.06 0.64 5.72
C ARG A 194 -5.42 0.50 4.24
N LEU A 195 -6.55 -0.13 3.97
CA LEU A 195 -7.13 -0.29 2.64
C LEU A 195 -8.58 0.19 2.69
N ASP A 196 -8.95 1.06 1.76
CA ASP A 196 -10.35 1.43 1.56
C ASP A 196 -10.90 0.58 0.41
N VAL A 197 -11.85 -0.28 0.72
CA VAL A 197 -12.37 -1.34 -0.15
C VAL A 197 -13.81 -1.02 -0.55
N ALA A 198 -14.05 -0.82 -1.84
CA ALA A 198 -15.38 -0.70 -2.40
C ALA A 198 -15.77 -2.02 -3.09
N VAL A 199 -16.84 -2.65 -2.62
CA VAL A 199 -17.47 -3.80 -3.28
C VAL A 199 -18.62 -3.24 -4.15
N LYS A 200 -18.79 -3.72 -5.38
CA LYS A 200 -19.72 -3.14 -6.39
C LYS A 200 -21.14 -2.78 -5.90
N THR A 201 -21.63 -3.40 -4.83
CA THR A 201 -22.97 -3.21 -4.27
C THR A 201 -23.02 -2.43 -2.95
N ASP A 202 -21.88 -2.19 -2.31
CA ASP A 202 -21.82 -1.77 -0.90
C ASP A 202 -21.06 -0.46 -0.70
N THR A 203 -21.23 0.13 0.48
CA THR A 203 -20.42 1.26 0.93
C THR A 203 -18.97 0.85 1.10
N ALA A 204 -18.05 1.80 0.87
CA ALA A 204 -16.62 1.57 1.08
C ALA A 204 -16.35 1.14 2.53
N GLN A 205 -15.75 -0.03 2.70
CA GLN A 205 -15.33 -0.59 3.99
C GLN A 205 -13.84 -0.34 4.19
N SER A 206 -13.41 -0.08 5.42
CA SER A 206 -11.99 0.14 5.73
C SER A 206 -11.41 -1.10 6.38
N VAL A 207 -10.42 -1.71 5.74
CA VAL A 207 -9.65 -2.85 6.28
C VAL A 207 -8.37 -2.30 6.90
N LYS A 208 -8.10 -2.68 8.15
CA LYS A 208 -6.88 -2.28 8.89
C LYS A 208 -5.86 -3.42 8.94
N SER A 209 -4.63 -3.09 9.32
CA SER A 209 -3.60 -4.07 9.69
C SER A 209 -4.15 -5.14 10.63
N GLY A 210 -3.82 -6.41 10.37
CA GLY A 210 -4.30 -7.56 11.15
C GLY A 210 -5.72 -8.00 10.76
N GLN A 211 -6.30 -7.44 9.70
CA GLN A 211 -7.63 -7.80 9.23
C GLN A 211 -7.62 -8.40 7.83
N THR A 212 -8.62 -9.26 7.58
CA THR A 212 -8.90 -9.90 6.30
C THR A 212 -10.36 -9.69 5.95
N LEU A 213 -10.60 -9.02 4.82
CA LEU A 213 -11.92 -8.91 4.21
C LEU A 213 -12.11 -10.06 3.22
N ILE A 214 -13.30 -10.66 3.26
CA ILE A 214 -13.74 -11.71 2.35
C ILE A 214 -15.07 -11.26 1.76
N ALA A 215 -15.17 -11.29 0.44
CA ALA A 215 -16.38 -10.91 -0.28
C ALA A 215 -16.70 -11.92 -1.38
N ASN A 216 -17.99 -12.20 -1.56
CA ASN A 216 -18.52 -12.92 -2.71
C ASN A 216 -19.98 -12.46 -2.94
N MET A 217 -20.74 -13.16 -3.78
CA MET A 217 -22.14 -12.77 -4.05
C MET A 217 -23.08 -12.92 -2.84
N ASN A 218 -22.66 -13.63 -1.78
CA ASN A 218 -23.45 -13.82 -0.57
C ASN A 218 -23.23 -12.71 0.47
N GLY A 219 -22.24 -11.82 0.26
CA GLY A 219 -21.99 -10.68 1.13
C GLY A 219 -20.51 -10.43 1.40
N VAL A 220 -20.25 -9.72 2.50
CA VAL A 220 -18.90 -9.30 2.92
C VAL A 220 -18.70 -9.61 4.39
N LYS A 221 -17.51 -10.11 4.75
CA LYS A 221 -17.06 -10.27 6.15
C LYS A 221 -15.67 -9.70 6.35
N ILE A 222 -15.43 -9.10 7.52
CA ILE A 222 -14.10 -8.66 7.95
C ILE A 222 -13.72 -9.44 9.20
N LEU A 223 -12.62 -10.17 9.13
CA LEU A 223 -12.09 -11.01 10.18
C LEU A 223 -10.81 -10.39 10.74
N SER A 224 -10.58 -10.52 12.05
CA SER A 224 -9.32 -10.13 12.69
C SER A 224 -8.50 -11.39 12.96
N LEU A 225 -7.51 -11.66 12.11
CA LEU A 225 -6.68 -12.87 12.13
C LEU A 225 -5.22 -12.47 12.36
N ALA A 226 -4.50 -13.21 13.21
CA ALA A 226 -3.06 -13.00 13.39
C ALA A 226 -2.26 -13.35 12.13
N SER A 227 -2.79 -14.22 11.27
CA SER A 227 -2.22 -14.55 9.97
C SER A 227 -2.57 -13.55 8.86
N SER A 228 -3.29 -12.45 9.14
CA SER A 228 -3.69 -11.48 8.10
C SER A 228 -2.49 -10.85 7.39
N GLY A 229 -2.59 -10.74 6.07
CA GLY A 229 -1.57 -10.21 5.17
C GLY A 229 -0.31 -11.07 5.06
N THR A 230 -0.32 -12.29 5.61
CA THR A 230 0.84 -13.19 5.55
C THR A 230 0.85 -14.02 4.27
N LEU A 231 2.05 -14.37 3.78
CA LEU A 231 2.17 -15.28 2.63
C LEU A 231 1.66 -16.68 2.97
N ILE A 232 1.74 -17.08 4.25
CA ILE A 232 1.25 -18.36 4.74
C ILE A 232 -0.28 -18.43 4.65
N LEU A 233 -1.01 -17.40 5.11
CA LEU A 233 -2.46 -17.32 4.93
C LEU A 233 -2.83 -17.31 3.44
N ALA A 234 -2.15 -16.48 2.65
CA ALA A 234 -2.39 -16.39 1.21
C ALA A 234 -2.28 -17.76 0.52
N ARG A 235 -1.27 -18.57 0.86
CA ARG A 235 -1.12 -19.92 0.30
C ARG A 235 -2.15 -20.92 0.81
N ALA A 236 -2.57 -20.79 2.07
CA ALA A 236 -3.56 -21.69 2.65
C ALA A 236 -4.98 -21.42 2.12
N LEU A 237 -5.29 -20.18 1.75
CA LEU A 237 -6.64 -19.75 1.35
C LEU A 237 -7.20 -20.54 0.17
N ASP A 238 -6.43 -20.77 -0.89
CA ASP A 238 -6.88 -21.57 -2.03
C ASP A 238 -7.32 -22.98 -1.60
N SER A 239 -6.54 -23.63 -0.74
CA SER A 239 -6.87 -24.95 -0.20
C SER A 239 -8.08 -24.92 0.74
N ILE A 240 -8.20 -23.89 1.57
CA ILE A 240 -9.33 -23.73 2.52
C ILE A 240 -10.62 -23.48 1.75
N ALA A 241 -10.60 -22.53 0.80
CA ALA A 241 -11.74 -22.16 -0.02
C ALA A 241 -12.18 -23.32 -0.93
N THR A 242 -11.24 -23.99 -1.60
CA THR A 242 -11.53 -25.16 -2.44
C THR A 242 -12.07 -26.32 -1.61
N GLY A 243 -11.51 -26.57 -0.42
CA GLY A 243 -12.00 -27.60 0.50
C GLY A 243 -13.43 -27.33 0.95
N ALA A 244 -13.72 -26.10 1.37
CA ALA A 244 -15.06 -25.67 1.78
C ALA A 244 -16.08 -25.76 0.64
N ALA A 245 -15.68 -25.33 -0.57
CA ALA A 245 -16.50 -25.40 -1.78
C ALA A 245 -16.84 -26.84 -2.16
N THR A 246 -15.84 -27.74 -2.08
CA THR A 246 -15.99 -29.17 -2.39
C THR A 246 -16.90 -29.87 -1.37
N GLU A 247 -16.74 -29.61 -0.07
CA GLU A 247 -17.59 -30.18 1.00
C GLU A 247 -19.07 -29.84 0.77
N LEU A 248 -19.35 -28.64 0.27
CA LEU A 248 -20.70 -28.14 0.03
C LEU A 248 -21.23 -28.40 -1.39
N GLY A 249 -20.39 -28.89 -2.31
CA GLY A 249 -20.74 -29.09 -3.71
C GLY A 249 -21.08 -27.78 -4.45
N VAL A 250 -20.44 -26.67 -4.09
CA VAL A 250 -20.68 -25.33 -4.68
C VAL A 250 -19.40 -24.74 -5.26
N HIS A 251 -19.50 -23.70 -6.09
CA HIS A 251 -18.36 -22.89 -6.52
C HIS A 251 -17.95 -21.89 -5.42
N ALA A 252 -16.68 -21.45 -5.40
CA ALA A 252 -16.17 -20.51 -4.39
C ALA A 252 -16.95 -19.18 -4.36
N ALA A 253 -17.38 -18.67 -5.52
CA ALA A 253 -18.29 -17.53 -5.63
C ALA A 253 -19.57 -17.66 -4.79
N ARG A 254 -20.07 -18.88 -4.57
CA ARG A 254 -21.33 -19.17 -3.85
C ARG A 254 -21.11 -19.73 -2.45
N LEU A 255 -19.86 -19.73 -1.97
CA LEU A 255 -19.52 -20.29 -0.67
C LEU A 255 -20.25 -19.55 0.45
N ASN A 256 -20.75 -20.30 1.44
CA ASN A 256 -21.27 -19.70 2.67
C ASN A 256 -20.09 -19.11 3.47
N LEU A 257 -20.10 -17.79 3.66
CA LEU A 257 -19.03 -17.06 4.32
C LEU A 257 -18.88 -17.41 5.80
N ASP A 258 -19.92 -17.90 6.50
CA ASP A 258 -19.83 -18.34 7.90
C ASP A 258 -18.97 -19.61 8.05
N LYS A 259 -19.12 -20.55 7.10
CA LYS A 259 -18.32 -21.78 7.08
C LYS A 259 -16.85 -21.45 6.79
N LEU A 260 -16.60 -20.58 5.81
CA LEU A 260 -15.24 -20.13 5.50
C LEU A 260 -14.61 -19.38 6.68
N GLU A 261 -15.35 -18.50 7.34
CA GLU A 261 -14.90 -17.82 8.56
C GLU A 261 -14.48 -18.83 9.63
N THR A 262 -15.31 -19.84 9.89
CA THR A 262 -15.01 -20.88 10.89
C THR A 262 -13.68 -21.58 10.58
N MET A 263 -13.47 -22.01 9.33
CA MET A 263 -12.24 -22.67 8.91
C MET A 263 -11.01 -21.75 8.99
N LEU A 264 -11.18 -20.45 8.72
CA LEU A 264 -10.11 -19.46 8.85
C LEU A 264 -9.75 -19.17 10.31
N LEU A 265 -10.73 -19.15 11.21
CA LEU A 265 -10.49 -19.00 12.65
C LEU A 265 -9.76 -20.22 13.21
N GLU A 266 -10.11 -21.43 12.78
CA GLU A 266 -9.40 -22.66 13.14
C GLU A 266 -7.95 -22.66 12.66
N PHE A 267 -7.74 -22.27 11.39
CA PHE A 267 -6.40 -22.09 10.83
C PHE A 267 -5.58 -21.05 11.62
N ASP A 268 -6.17 -19.89 11.92
CA ASP A 268 -5.50 -18.80 12.62
C ASP A 268 -5.12 -19.18 14.06
N GLU A 269 -5.94 -19.97 14.74
CA GLU A 269 -5.63 -20.48 16.08
C GLU A 269 -4.43 -21.45 16.05
N ALA A 270 -4.35 -22.34 15.06
CA ALA A 270 -3.19 -23.19 14.86
C ALA A 270 -1.94 -22.38 14.48
N TYR A 271 -2.11 -21.37 13.64
CA TYR A 271 -1.07 -20.43 13.24
C TYR A 271 -0.49 -19.67 14.44
N LYS A 272 -1.34 -19.07 15.29
CA LYS A 272 -0.94 -18.35 16.50
C LYS A 272 -0.05 -19.19 17.41
N LYS A 273 -0.46 -20.43 17.69
CA LYS A 273 0.32 -21.36 18.54
C LYS A 273 1.70 -21.62 17.97
N LYS A 274 1.80 -21.88 16.66
CA LYS A 274 3.09 -22.08 15.98
C LYS A 274 3.93 -20.81 15.95
N ALA A 275 3.31 -19.64 15.72
CA ALA A 275 3.99 -18.36 15.67
C ALA A 275 4.59 -17.99 17.02
N GLU A 276 3.82 -18.15 18.11
CA GLU A 276 4.31 -17.94 19.47
C GLU A 276 5.44 -18.90 19.83
N ALA A 277 5.33 -20.17 19.47
CA ALA A 277 6.39 -21.15 19.69
C ALA A 277 7.66 -20.76 18.93
N PHE A 278 7.53 -20.32 17.67
CA PHE A 278 8.65 -19.85 16.87
C PHE A 278 9.29 -18.60 17.49
N ILE A 279 8.51 -17.59 17.87
CA ILE A 279 8.99 -16.37 18.53
C ILE A 279 9.69 -16.67 19.88
N LYS A 280 9.16 -17.62 20.66
CA LYS A 280 9.81 -18.05 21.92
C LYS A 280 11.11 -18.81 21.65
N SER A 281 11.13 -19.67 20.63
CA SER A 281 12.29 -20.47 20.26
C SER A 281 13.39 -19.65 19.59
N SER A 282 13.03 -18.55 18.93
CA SER A 282 13.97 -17.80 18.13
C SER A 282 15.08 -17.19 18.97
N GLN A 283 14.85 -16.87 20.27
CA GLN A 283 15.76 -16.38 21.34
C GLN A 283 16.70 -15.20 20.95
N ILE A 284 17.34 -15.30 19.81
CA ILE A 284 18.03 -14.30 19.01
C ILE A 284 17.00 -13.33 18.44
N GLU A 285 16.99 -12.14 19.02
CA GLU A 285 16.34 -10.96 18.45
C GLU A 285 16.88 -10.69 17.04
N PHE A 286 15.99 -10.35 16.10
CA PHE A 286 16.40 -9.79 14.81
C PHE A 286 17.14 -8.48 15.09
N LYS A 287 18.44 -8.41 14.77
CA LYS A 287 19.29 -7.24 15.08
C LYS A 287 19.51 -6.42 13.80
N PRO A 288 18.59 -5.50 13.47
CA PRO A 288 18.73 -4.68 12.28
C PRO A 288 19.86 -3.67 12.46
N LYS A 289 20.64 -3.46 11.39
CA LYS A 289 21.45 -2.26 11.27
C LYS A 289 20.52 -1.08 11.07
N VAL A 290 20.71 -0.05 11.88
CA VAL A 290 19.95 1.20 11.77
C VAL A 290 20.27 1.85 10.42
N LEU A 291 19.22 2.23 9.68
CA LEU A 291 19.37 3.02 8.46
C LEU A 291 19.57 4.48 8.80
N ASN A 292 20.21 5.21 7.88
CA ASN A 292 20.17 6.67 7.93
C ASN A 292 18.72 7.14 7.79
N GLU A 293 18.34 8.19 8.53
CA GLU A 293 17.00 8.79 8.43
C GLU A 293 16.72 9.35 7.03
N TYR A 294 17.77 9.75 6.31
CA TYR A 294 17.72 10.28 4.96
C TYR A 294 18.69 9.54 4.04
N ILE A 295 18.21 9.17 2.85
CA ILE A 295 19.03 8.59 1.78
C ILE A 295 18.92 9.45 0.52
N GLY A 296 20.04 9.59 -0.17
CA GLY A 296 20.17 10.42 -1.38
C GLY A 296 20.21 9.64 -2.69
N LYS A 297 20.22 8.31 -2.60
CA LYS A 297 20.24 7.39 -3.75
C LYS A 297 18.91 6.64 -3.80
N PRO A 298 18.41 6.27 -5.00
CA PRO A 298 17.21 5.47 -5.14
C PRO A 298 17.49 3.99 -4.85
N SER A 299 18.26 3.74 -3.78
CA SER A 299 18.60 2.42 -3.33
C SER A 299 18.89 2.40 -1.84
N VAL A 300 18.66 1.26 -1.21
CA VAL A 300 18.95 1.03 0.20
C VAL A 300 19.49 -0.38 0.40
N THR A 301 20.53 -0.52 1.22
CA THR A 301 21.03 -1.82 1.66
C THR A 301 20.55 -2.08 3.08
N LEU A 302 19.73 -3.11 3.24
CA LEU A 302 19.23 -3.59 4.51
C LEU A 302 20.19 -4.66 5.02
N GLU A 303 20.62 -4.53 6.28
CA GLU A 303 21.53 -5.47 6.93
C GLU A 303 20.97 -5.84 8.30
N ALA A 304 20.98 -7.11 8.66
CA ALA A 304 20.57 -7.58 9.98
C ALA A 304 21.26 -8.89 10.36
N LEU A 305 21.45 -9.13 11.66
CA LEU A 305 21.79 -10.47 12.16
C LEU A 305 20.51 -11.21 12.55
N PHE A 306 20.40 -12.46 12.10
CA PHE A 306 19.29 -13.35 12.42
C PHE A 306 19.73 -14.82 12.41
N ILE A 307 18.79 -15.72 12.69
CA ILE A 307 19.06 -17.16 12.85
C ILE A 307 19.40 -17.79 11.48
N PRO A 308 20.55 -18.46 11.34
CA PRO A 308 20.89 -19.21 10.13
C PRO A 308 19.80 -20.19 9.69
N GLY A 309 19.59 -20.32 8.38
CA GLY A 309 18.57 -21.19 7.80
C GLY A 309 17.13 -20.68 7.89
N SER A 310 16.86 -19.64 8.69
CA SER A 310 15.54 -18.98 8.68
C SER A 310 15.29 -18.24 7.37
N LEU A 311 14.03 -17.96 7.07
CA LEU A 311 13.61 -17.20 5.91
C LEU A 311 13.33 -15.75 6.30
N VAL A 312 13.82 -14.80 5.51
CA VAL A 312 13.48 -13.37 5.62
C VAL A 312 12.82 -12.92 4.33
N SER A 313 11.67 -12.26 4.45
CA SER A 313 10.95 -11.69 3.30
C SER A 313 10.80 -10.18 3.44
N VAL A 314 11.27 -9.45 2.43
CA VAL A 314 11.15 -7.99 2.30
C VAL A 314 10.72 -7.66 0.87
N LEU A 315 9.71 -6.79 0.70
CA LEU A 315 9.17 -6.42 -0.63
C LEU A 315 8.78 -7.65 -1.47
N GLY A 316 8.21 -8.67 -0.82
CA GLY A 316 7.79 -9.94 -1.42
C GLY A 316 8.93 -10.91 -1.79
N ILE A 317 10.20 -10.50 -1.67
CA ILE A 317 11.34 -11.37 -1.98
C ILE A 317 11.79 -12.11 -0.74
N VAL A 318 11.85 -13.44 -0.85
CA VAL A 318 12.21 -14.36 0.24
C VAL A 318 13.65 -14.83 0.08
N ASP A 319 14.46 -14.60 1.11
CA ASP A 319 15.84 -15.06 1.21
C ASP A 319 16.02 -16.02 2.38
N THR A 320 16.91 -16.99 2.23
CA THR A 320 17.36 -17.83 3.34
C THR A 320 18.57 -17.18 4.00
N ILE A 321 18.55 -17.06 5.32
CA ILE A 321 19.66 -16.52 6.08
C ILE A 321 20.87 -17.47 5.99
N PRO A 322 22.05 -16.98 5.57
CA PRO A 322 23.25 -17.81 5.44
C PRO A 322 23.76 -18.29 6.82
N GLU A 323 24.71 -19.23 6.81
CA GLU A 323 25.35 -19.76 8.02
C GLU A 323 26.01 -18.68 8.90
N SER A 324 26.44 -17.57 8.28
CA SER A 324 26.99 -16.41 9.01
C SER A 324 25.97 -15.68 9.87
N GLY A 325 24.66 -15.94 9.67
CA GLY A 325 23.57 -15.21 10.32
C GLY A 325 23.35 -13.79 9.77
N LEU A 326 24.16 -13.32 8.81
CA LEU A 326 24.06 -11.97 8.27
C LEU A 326 23.11 -11.93 7.07
N TYR A 327 21.93 -11.35 7.27
CA TYR A 327 21.08 -10.87 6.20
C TYR A 327 21.68 -9.60 5.60
N LYS A 328 21.83 -9.55 4.28
CA LYS A 328 22.23 -8.35 3.54
C LYS A 328 21.57 -8.31 2.17
N ARG A 329 20.79 -7.26 1.91
CA ARG A 329 20.12 -7.09 0.62
C ARG A 329 20.00 -5.63 0.22
N THR A 330 20.30 -5.34 -1.04
CA THR A 330 20.07 -4.03 -1.65
C THR A 330 18.77 -4.04 -2.44
N PHE A 331 17.95 -3.02 -2.21
CA PHE A 331 16.76 -2.71 -3.00
C PHE A 331 17.01 -1.42 -3.76
N GLU A 332 16.65 -1.41 -5.05
CA GLU A 332 16.84 -0.26 -5.95
C GLU A 332 15.51 0.02 -6.64
N TRP A 333 15.22 1.29 -6.89
CA TRP A 333 14.05 1.73 -7.66
C TRP A 333 14.47 2.72 -8.74
N ALA A 334 13.71 2.81 -9.84
CA ALA A 334 14.19 3.52 -11.01
C ALA A 334 13.93 5.04 -10.94
N ASP A 335 12.88 5.48 -10.26
CA ASP A 335 12.57 6.91 -10.20
C ASP A 335 13.37 7.62 -9.10
N SER A 336 14.41 8.31 -9.54
CA SER A 336 15.23 9.18 -8.68
C SER A 336 14.47 10.38 -8.09
N THR A 337 13.24 10.64 -8.54
CA THR A 337 12.37 11.72 -8.07
C THR A 337 11.24 11.28 -7.15
N ALA A 338 11.14 9.96 -6.86
CA ALA A 338 10.13 9.38 -5.97
C ALA A 338 10.39 9.68 -4.47
N PHE A 339 10.65 10.95 -4.15
CA PHE A 339 11.00 11.43 -2.83
C PHE A 339 9.87 11.19 -1.82
N GLY A 340 10.26 11.03 -0.55
CA GLY A 340 9.35 10.87 0.56
C GLY A 340 9.70 9.67 1.44
N PRO A 341 8.79 9.33 2.38
CA PRO A 341 9.00 8.24 3.30
C PRO A 341 9.03 6.91 2.56
N LYS A 342 10.02 6.08 2.90
CA LYS A 342 10.14 4.69 2.48
C LYS A 342 10.09 3.81 3.72
N HIS A 343 9.41 2.69 3.58
CA HIS A 343 9.32 1.66 4.61
C HIS A 343 9.63 0.28 4.02
N PHE A 344 10.25 -0.58 4.80
CA PHE A 344 10.60 -1.93 4.39
C PHE A 344 10.18 -2.89 5.50
N VAL A 345 9.05 -3.56 5.30
CA VAL A 345 8.48 -4.50 6.26
C VAL A 345 9.25 -5.82 6.17
N VAL A 346 9.81 -6.25 7.29
CA VAL A 346 10.63 -7.46 7.38
C VAL A 346 9.85 -8.56 8.04
N ASN A 347 9.69 -9.64 7.29
CA ASN A 347 9.00 -10.83 7.77
C ASN A 347 10.00 -11.93 8.01
N CYS A 348 10.07 -12.40 9.25
CA CYS A 348 10.89 -13.53 9.64
C CYS A 348 10.01 -14.78 9.66
N SER A 349 10.51 -15.88 9.11
CA SER A 349 9.75 -17.12 8.94
C SER A 349 10.63 -18.36 9.08
N ASN A 350 10.05 -19.46 9.54
CA ASN A 350 10.64 -20.80 9.49
C ASN A 350 10.04 -21.67 8.37
N GLY A 351 9.24 -21.09 7.46
CA GLY A 351 8.52 -21.79 6.41
C GLY A 351 7.08 -22.21 6.78
N GLU A 352 6.78 -22.37 8.08
CA GLU A 352 5.42 -22.71 8.55
C GLU A 352 4.64 -21.50 9.07
N VAL A 353 5.34 -20.55 9.67
CA VAL A 353 4.78 -19.31 10.22
C VAL A 353 5.65 -18.13 9.85
N GLU A 354 5.07 -16.94 9.89
CA GLU A 354 5.81 -15.69 9.70
C GLU A 354 5.33 -14.60 10.68
N TYR A 355 6.21 -13.67 11.01
CA TYR A 355 5.83 -12.49 11.79
C TYR A 355 6.65 -11.29 11.35
N ILE A 356 6.13 -10.09 11.60
CA ILE A 356 6.87 -8.85 11.36
C ILE A 356 7.96 -8.76 12.45
N CYS A 357 9.20 -9.00 12.08
CA CYS A 357 10.32 -8.94 13.01
C CYS A 357 10.95 -7.54 13.08
N HIS A 358 10.80 -6.74 12.02
CA HIS A 358 11.24 -5.35 12.00
C HIS A 358 10.56 -4.56 10.87
N THR A 359 10.54 -3.24 10.98
CA THR A 359 10.21 -2.35 9.85
C THR A 359 11.24 -1.24 9.79
N TRP A 360 12.03 -1.22 8.72
CA TRP A 360 12.94 -0.12 8.48
C TRP A 360 12.20 1.08 7.92
N HIS A 361 12.57 2.27 8.38
CA HIS A 361 12.03 3.53 7.91
C HIS A 361 13.19 4.44 7.48
N THR A 362 13.01 5.16 6.38
CA THR A 362 13.92 6.20 5.90
C THR A 362 13.14 7.20 5.04
N ASN A 363 13.74 8.35 4.75
CA ASN A 363 13.22 9.29 3.78
C ASN A 363 14.16 9.34 2.57
N PHE A 364 13.62 9.05 1.39
CA PHE A 364 14.34 9.29 0.14
C PHE A 364 14.21 10.77 -0.23
N VAL A 365 15.34 11.45 -0.35
CA VAL A 365 15.43 12.88 -0.70
C VAL A 365 16.48 13.06 -1.79
N SER A 366 16.58 14.26 -2.36
CA SER A 366 17.62 14.54 -3.34
C SER A 366 19.01 14.34 -2.74
N ALA A 367 19.98 13.90 -3.55
CA ALA A 367 21.34 13.61 -3.08
C ALA A 367 21.97 14.78 -2.29
N LYS A 368 21.78 16.01 -2.79
CA LYS A 368 22.23 17.24 -2.14
C LYS A 368 21.55 17.46 -0.79
N MET A 369 20.25 17.20 -0.69
CA MET A 369 19.50 17.34 0.57
C MET A 369 19.93 16.28 1.58
N ALA A 370 20.11 15.03 1.16
CA ALA A 370 20.58 13.95 2.02
C ALA A 370 21.94 14.29 2.63
N GLU A 371 22.87 14.84 1.84
CA GLU A 371 24.19 15.25 2.34
C GLU A 371 24.09 16.36 3.40
N VAL A 372 23.24 17.37 3.18
CA VAL A 372 23.01 18.47 4.12
C VAL A 372 22.42 17.96 5.44
N LEU A 373 21.38 17.13 5.36
CA LEU A 373 20.69 16.58 6.54
C LEU A 373 21.60 15.62 7.33
N THR A 374 22.32 14.72 6.64
CA THR A 374 23.26 13.80 7.30
C THR A 374 24.36 14.55 8.05
N LYS A 375 24.93 15.61 7.45
CA LYS A 375 25.95 16.45 8.13
C LYS A 375 25.37 17.17 9.34
N ALA A 376 24.11 17.61 9.29
CA ALA A 376 23.45 18.24 10.42
C ALA A 376 23.28 17.27 11.60
N ASP A 377 22.94 16.01 11.33
CA ASP A 377 22.78 15.00 12.39
C ASP A 377 24.10 14.53 12.98
N VAL A 378 25.16 14.41 12.18
CA VAL A 378 26.51 14.14 12.69
C VAL A 378 27.01 15.29 13.58
N ARG A 379 26.69 16.54 13.25
CA ARG A 379 27.01 17.69 14.13
C ARG A 379 26.26 17.63 15.46
N LYS A 380 25.00 17.16 15.46
CA LYS A 380 24.24 16.93 16.71
C LYS A 380 24.80 15.78 17.53
N SER A 381 25.29 14.71 16.90
CA SER A 381 25.83 13.54 17.60
C SER A 381 27.24 13.74 18.16
N ASN A 382 28.05 14.58 17.50
CA ASN A 382 29.43 14.91 17.89
C ASN A 382 29.56 16.17 18.76
N ALA A 383 28.47 16.92 19.00
CA ALA A 383 28.47 17.92 20.06
C ALA A 383 28.88 17.22 21.37
N PRO A 384 29.90 17.73 22.10
CA PRO A 384 30.48 17.04 23.25
C PRO A 384 29.37 16.60 24.17
N LYS A 385 29.17 15.28 24.21
CA LYS A 385 28.32 14.65 25.19
C LYS A 385 29.04 14.79 26.51
N ASP A 386 28.87 15.94 27.16
CA ASP A 386 28.90 15.98 28.62
C ASP A 386 28.15 14.74 29.08
N THR A 387 28.79 13.96 29.95
CA THR A 387 28.31 12.70 30.55
C THR A 387 27.02 12.91 31.32
N VAL A 388 25.97 13.25 30.59
CA VAL A 388 24.60 13.34 31.00
C VAL A 388 24.01 12.04 30.46
N GLN A 389 23.74 11.11 31.38
CA GLN A 389 22.89 9.95 31.12
C GLN A 389 21.79 10.34 30.13
N PRO A 390 21.46 9.52 29.11
CA PRO A 390 20.50 9.86 28.08
C PRO A 390 19.27 10.45 28.75
N LYS A 391 19.14 11.78 28.67
CA LYS A 391 18.13 12.51 29.40
C LYS A 391 16.82 12.02 28.85
N LYS A 392 16.11 11.20 29.63
CA LYS A 392 14.83 10.61 29.25
C LYS A 392 14.01 11.72 28.60
N LEU A 393 13.84 11.62 27.27
CA LEU A 393 13.26 12.71 26.49
C LEU A 393 11.87 12.96 27.06
N LYS A 394 11.63 14.17 27.56
CA LYS A 394 10.33 14.49 28.14
C LYS A 394 9.32 14.50 27.01
N PRO A 395 8.24 13.68 27.06
CA PRO A 395 7.24 13.66 26.02
C PRO A 395 6.66 15.06 25.80
N SER A 396 6.50 15.45 24.54
CA SER A 396 5.96 16.75 24.15
C SER A 396 5.04 16.62 22.94
N ILE A 397 4.04 17.50 22.82
CA ILE A 397 3.21 17.57 21.61
C ILE A 397 3.85 18.58 20.66
N VAL A 398 4.17 18.14 19.44
CA VAL A 398 4.70 18.98 18.37
C VAL A 398 3.57 19.24 17.39
N ILE A 399 3.24 20.51 17.15
CA ILE A 399 2.21 20.88 16.19
C ILE A 399 2.89 21.18 14.85
N GLU A 400 2.34 20.68 13.75
CA GLU A 400 2.86 20.98 12.40
C GLU A 400 2.58 22.46 12.06
N GLY A 401 3.61 23.13 11.53
CA GLY A 401 3.57 24.56 11.24
C GLY A 401 3.74 25.45 12.49
N SER A 402 3.38 26.73 12.37
CA SER A 402 3.46 27.68 13.48
C SER A 402 2.36 27.44 14.52
N GLY A 403 2.61 27.71 15.80
CA GLY A 403 1.57 27.63 16.85
C GLY A 403 0.38 28.57 16.61
N ARG A 404 0.58 29.63 15.81
CA ARG A 404 -0.44 30.57 15.33
C ARG A 404 -0.31 30.69 13.82
N GLU A 405 -1.32 30.27 13.09
CA GLU A 405 -1.34 30.21 11.64
C GLU A 405 -2.40 31.16 11.09
N ARG A 406 -2.02 31.95 10.08
CA ARG A 406 -2.90 32.92 9.43
C ARG A 406 -3.31 32.35 8.08
N ILE A 407 -4.61 32.33 7.82
CA ILE A 407 -5.19 31.80 6.59
C ILE A 407 -5.95 32.94 5.93
N HIS A 408 -5.45 33.40 4.78
CA HIS A 408 -6.18 34.31 3.91
C HIS A 408 -7.26 33.51 3.17
N VAL A 409 -8.48 34.03 3.14
CA VAL A 409 -9.64 33.29 2.61
C VAL A 409 -10.42 34.15 1.64
N LEU A 410 -11.02 33.52 0.63
CA LEU A 410 -11.85 34.22 -0.34
C LEU A 410 -13.20 34.61 0.29
N PRO A 411 -13.85 35.69 -0.17
CA PRO A 411 -15.12 36.17 0.38
C PRO A 411 -16.25 35.14 0.37
N GLU A 412 -16.25 34.26 -0.63
CA GLU A 412 -17.29 33.26 -0.87
C GLU A 412 -17.22 32.08 0.11
N GLU A 413 -16.06 31.86 0.75
CA GLU A 413 -15.82 30.73 1.64
C GLU A 413 -16.17 31.08 3.09
N ARG A 414 -17.39 30.73 3.52
CA ARG A 414 -17.79 30.89 4.93
C ARG A 414 -17.18 29.83 5.86
N ASP A 415 -17.02 28.61 5.36
CA ASP A 415 -16.52 27.44 6.09
C ASP A 415 -15.26 26.87 5.44
N ILE A 416 -14.11 27.30 5.94
CA ILE A 416 -12.80 26.98 5.37
C ILE A 416 -12.37 25.60 5.86
N PRO A 417 -12.22 24.61 4.97
CA PRO A 417 -11.69 23.30 5.34
C PRO A 417 -10.21 23.40 5.66
N ALA A 418 -9.81 22.90 6.83
CA ALA A 418 -8.41 22.80 7.23
C ALA A 418 -8.15 21.44 7.89
N THR A 419 -6.89 21.11 8.11
CA THR A 419 -6.49 19.89 8.84
C THR A 419 -5.52 20.27 9.96
N LEU A 420 -5.93 20.05 11.20
CA LEU A 420 -5.03 20.15 12.35
C LEU A 420 -4.11 18.93 12.36
N ARG A 421 -2.80 19.16 12.34
CA ARG A 421 -1.79 18.10 12.36
C ARG A 421 -0.84 18.29 13.53
N PHE A 422 -0.59 17.22 14.27
CA PHE A 422 0.31 17.22 15.42
C PHE A 422 0.87 15.83 15.68
N SER A 423 1.98 15.76 16.39
CA SER A 423 2.61 14.50 16.82
C SER A 423 2.99 14.54 18.29
N VAL A 424 3.21 13.37 18.89
CA VAL A 424 3.76 13.24 20.24
C VAL A 424 5.22 12.80 20.14
N ALA A 425 6.13 13.73 20.37
CA ALA A 425 7.57 13.50 20.35
C ALA A 425 8.08 12.97 21.69
N GLY A 426 9.26 12.32 21.66
CA GLY A 426 9.91 11.79 22.86
C GLY A 426 9.38 10.43 23.33
N LEU A 427 8.58 9.74 22.49
CA LEU A 427 8.13 8.36 22.68
C LEU A 427 8.52 7.55 21.45
N MET A 428 9.00 6.32 21.65
CA MET A 428 9.46 5.42 20.58
C MET A 428 8.79 4.05 20.73
N GLY A 429 8.32 3.48 19.62
CA GLY A 429 7.79 2.10 19.57
C GLY A 429 6.77 1.79 20.66
N SER A 430 7.11 0.86 21.55
CA SER A 430 6.27 0.41 22.66
C SER A 430 5.86 1.52 23.63
N ASP A 431 6.60 2.62 23.70
CA ASP A 431 6.29 3.73 24.61
C ASP A 431 4.99 4.46 24.24
N LEU A 432 4.49 4.29 23.02
CA LEU A 432 3.18 4.83 22.61
C LEU A 432 2.03 4.21 23.43
N SER A 433 2.20 2.98 23.92
CA SER A 433 1.22 2.34 24.83
C SER A 433 1.07 3.07 26.17
N GLN A 434 2.02 3.95 26.51
CA GLN A 434 1.92 4.79 27.71
C GLN A 434 0.93 5.95 27.52
N ILE A 435 0.50 6.28 26.30
CA ILE A 435 -0.55 7.26 26.06
C ILE A 435 -1.90 6.55 26.26
N LYS A 436 -2.70 7.04 27.21
CA LYS A 436 -4.05 6.52 27.45
C LYS A 436 -5.05 7.08 26.44
N LYS A 437 -4.99 8.40 26.18
CA LYS A 437 -5.82 9.08 25.18
C LYS A 437 -5.28 10.46 24.85
N ILE A 438 -5.62 10.96 23.67
CA ILE A 438 -5.37 12.34 23.26
C ILE A 438 -6.71 13.03 23.03
N ILE A 439 -6.94 14.17 23.65
CA ILE A 439 -8.17 14.95 23.55
C ILE A 439 -7.86 16.26 22.83
N VAL A 440 -8.56 16.53 21.74
CA VAL A 440 -8.56 17.82 21.08
C VAL A 440 -9.82 18.58 21.47
N LYS A 441 -9.66 19.81 21.94
CA LYS A 441 -10.77 20.69 22.33
C LYS A 441 -10.79 21.98 21.51
N ARG A 442 -11.98 22.50 21.28
CA ARG A 442 -12.24 23.84 20.73
C ARG A 442 -13.22 24.55 21.66
N LYS A 443 -12.81 25.69 22.21
CA LYS A 443 -13.56 26.42 23.27
C LYS A 443 -13.91 25.56 24.49
N GLY A 444 -12.98 24.72 24.92
CA GLY A 444 -13.19 23.80 26.05
C GLY A 444 -14.06 22.58 25.73
N VAL A 445 -14.78 22.55 24.60
CA VAL A 445 -15.57 21.40 24.14
C VAL A 445 -14.67 20.41 23.42
N VAL A 446 -14.80 19.11 23.72
CA VAL A 446 -14.06 18.04 23.05
C VAL A 446 -14.57 17.89 21.62
N VAL A 447 -13.68 18.09 20.63
CA VAL A 447 -14.00 17.90 19.21
C VAL A 447 -13.58 16.53 18.69
N LYS A 448 -12.52 15.93 19.26
CA LYS A 448 -12.07 14.57 18.96
C LYS A 448 -11.31 14.02 20.17
N ALA A 449 -11.52 12.74 20.45
CA ALA A 449 -10.66 11.96 21.33
C ALA A 449 -10.05 10.82 20.51
N PHE A 450 -8.74 10.63 20.63
CA PHE A 450 -8.00 9.48 20.10
C PHE A 450 -7.72 8.55 21.28
N ALA A 451 -8.11 7.28 21.17
CA ALA A 451 -7.92 6.24 22.18
C ALA A 451 -7.63 4.90 21.50
N ASP A 452 -7.15 3.93 22.29
CA ASP A 452 -6.98 2.54 21.90
C ASP A 452 -6.22 2.35 20.57
N ASP A 453 -6.87 1.77 19.56
CA ASP A 453 -6.28 1.45 18.25
C ASP A 453 -5.91 2.69 17.41
N GLU A 454 -6.43 3.87 17.74
CA GLU A 454 -6.03 5.12 17.07
C GLU A 454 -4.65 5.63 17.53
N LEU A 455 -4.09 5.10 18.62
CA LEU A 455 -2.79 5.50 19.19
C LEU A 455 -1.59 4.68 18.67
N MET A 456 -1.80 3.90 17.61
CA MET A 456 -0.74 3.08 16.98
C MET A 456 0.30 3.90 16.21
N THR A 457 0.06 5.21 16.05
CA THR A 457 1.00 6.12 15.40
C THR A 457 1.29 7.31 16.31
N ASN A 458 2.44 7.95 16.15
CA ASN A 458 2.78 9.17 16.88
C ASN A 458 2.29 10.45 16.19
N SER A 459 1.59 10.36 15.04
CA SER A 459 1.21 11.49 14.20
C SER A 459 -0.29 11.48 13.90
N PHE A 460 -0.97 12.56 14.26
CA PHE A 460 -2.43 12.67 14.23
C PHE A 460 -2.88 13.75 13.25
N LYS A 461 -4.02 13.50 12.61
CA LYS A 461 -4.67 14.42 11.68
C LYS A 461 -6.14 14.54 12.04
N LEU A 462 -6.63 15.77 12.15
CA LEU A 462 -8.02 16.07 12.43
C LEU A 462 -8.55 17.07 11.40
N PRO A 463 -9.46 16.66 10.48
CA PRO A 463 -10.15 17.61 9.62
C PRO A 463 -11.01 18.55 10.47
N ILE A 464 -10.90 19.85 10.21
CA ILE A 464 -11.62 20.91 10.93
C ILE A 464 -12.24 21.90 9.96
N ARG A 465 -13.30 22.58 10.39
CA ARG A 465 -13.92 23.71 9.68
C ARG A 465 -13.68 24.99 10.44
N LEU A 466 -13.07 25.97 9.78
CA LEU A 466 -12.80 27.29 10.33
C LEU A 466 -13.81 28.28 9.75
N LYS A 467 -14.30 29.21 10.57
CA LYS A 467 -15.19 30.28 10.08
C LYS A 467 -14.35 31.42 9.55
N GLN A 468 -14.81 32.15 8.54
CA GLN A 468 -14.15 33.36 8.05
C GLN A 468 -14.10 34.47 9.13
N ASN A 469 -13.03 35.27 9.16
CA ASN A 469 -12.84 36.39 10.10
C ASN A 469 -12.99 35.98 11.57
N ARG A 470 -12.39 34.83 11.90
CA ARG A 470 -12.47 34.24 13.24
C ARG A 470 -11.12 33.71 13.73
N ILE A 471 -10.92 33.78 15.05
CA ILE A 471 -9.79 33.18 15.75
C ILE A 471 -10.24 31.88 16.40
N ALA A 472 -9.82 30.75 15.83
CA ALA A 472 -10.13 29.44 16.36
C ALA A 472 -8.99 28.93 17.25
N HIS A 473 -9.30 28.60 18.49
CA HIS A 473 -8.34 28.03 19.45
C HIS A 473 -8.56 26.53 19.61
N PHE A 474 -7.50 25.76 19.36
CA PHE A 474 -7.46 24.33 19.60
C PHE A 474 -6.49 24.01 20.74
N GLU A 475 -6.97 23.26 21.72
CA GLU A 475 -6.17 22.70 22.80
C GLU A 475 -6.00 21.20 22.57
N ILE A 476 -4.77 20.71 22.65
CA ILE A 476 -4.43 19.31 22.48
C ILE A 476 -3.88 18.81 23.81
N ASP A 477 -4.57 17.84 24.40
CA ASP A 477 -4.30 17.27 25.70
C ASP A 477 -3.92 15.79 25.53
N ALA A 478 -2.65 15.40 25.68
CA ALA A 478 -2.26 13.99 25.74
C ALA A 478 -2.18 13.52 27.20
N ILE A 479 -2.96 12.49 27.53
CA ILE A 479 -3.09 11.92 28.87
C ILE A 479 -2.44 10.54 28.85
N PHE A 480 -1.48 10.34 29.75
CA PHE A 480 -0.73 9.09 29.88
C PHE A 480 -1.42 8.13 30.85
N VAL A 481 -1.09 6.84 30.77
CA VAL A 481 -1.61 5.78 31.65
C VAL A 481 -1.30 6.08 33.12
N ASN A 482 -0.16 6.68 33.41
CA ASN A 482 0.23 7.14 34.75
C ASN A 482 -0.48 8.43 35.21
N GLY A 483 -1.46 8.94 34.45
CA GLY A 483 -2.21 10.16 34.76
C GLY A 483 -1.49 11.46 34.39
N LYS A 484 -0.22 11.42 33.97
CA LYS A 484 0.50 12.62 33.51
C LYS A 484 -0.21 13.21 32.29
N LYS A 485 -0.26 14.53 32.23
CA LYS A 485 -0.88 15.27 31.14
C LYS A 485 0.12 16.24 30.51
N ILE A 486 0.22 16.25 29.19
CA ILE A 486 0.94 17.26 28.42
C ILE A 486 -0.05 18.01 27.53
N LYS A 487 0.20 19.30 27.30
CA LYS A 487 -0.70 20.18 26.57
C LYS A 487 0.03 20.93 25.46
N ALA A 488 -0.66 21.17 24.36
CA ALA A 488 -0.25 22.13 23.34
C ALA A 488 -1.45 22.92 22.82
N ARG A 489 -1.18 24.06 22.17
CA ARG A 489 -2.22 24.95 21.63
C ARG A 489 -1.88 25.33 20.19
N LYS A 490 -2.88 25.23 19.31
CA LYS A 490 -2.84 25.76 17.94
C LYS A 490 -3.90 26.85 17.80
N VAL A 491 -3.54 27.93 17.12
CA VAL A 491 -4.45 29.04 16.83
C VAL A 491 -4.51 29.23 15.32
N TYR A 492 -5.72 29.27 14.78
CA TYR A 492 -5.96 29.66 13.39
C TYR A 492 -6.62 31.02 13.35
N GLU A 493 -6.11 31.91 12.50
CA GLU A 493 -6.69 33.22 12.22
C GLU A 493 -7.07 33.27 10.76
N THR A 494 -8.35 33.12 10.49
CA THR A 494 -8.88 33.27 9.15
C THR A 494 -9.22 34.74 8.94
N TYR A 495 -8.82 35.31 7.82
CA TYR A 495 -9.08 36.71 7.52
C TYR A 495 -9.39 36.94 6.06
N CYS A 496 -10.35 37.84 5.83
CA CYS A 496 -10.78 38.33 4.53
C CYS A 496 -11.35 39.73 4.71
N PHE A 497 -10.87 40.68 3.93
CA PHE A 497 -11.33 42.05 3.93
C PHE A 497 -12.35 42.27 2.82
N PHE A 498 -13.63 42.17 3.19
CA PHE A 498 -14.75 42.15 2.25
C PHE A 498 -14.89 43.42 1.40
N GLU A 499 -14.46 44.58 1.91
CA GLU A 499 -14.52 45.86 1.20
C GLU A 499 -13.64 45.90 -0.08
N ASN A 500 -12.75 44.93 -0.27
CA ASN A 500 -11.97 44.79 -1.50
C ASN A 500 -12.73 44.11 -2.65
N TYR A 501 -13.94 43.63 -2.39
CA TYR A 501 -14.74 42.86 -3.33
C TYR A 501 -16.07 43.57 -3.56
N GLU A 502 -16.16 44.35 -4.65
CA GLU A 502 -17.44 44.88 -5.14
C GLU A 502 -18.13 43.78 -5.97
N ASP A 503 -19.36 43.44 -5.62
CA ASP A 503 -20.17 42.41 -6.31
C ASP A 503 -19.51 41.02 -6.42
N GLY A 504 -18.68 40.65 -5.44
CA GLY A 504 -17.95 39.37 -5.44
C GLY A 504 -16.76 39.32 -6.41
N LYS A 505 -16.48 40.41 -7.14
CA LYS A 505 -15.30 40.54 -7.99
C LYS A 505 -14.27 41.43 -7.31
N LYS A 506 -12.98 41.12 -7.45
CA LYS A 506 -11.91 42.00 -6.96
C LYS A 506 -12.13 43.40 -7.54
N SER A 507 -12.33 44.40 -6.70
CA SER A 507 -12.47 45.79 -7.15
C SER A 507 -11.14 46.21 -7.78
N ASN A 508 -11.18 46.71 -9.02
CA ASN A 508 -9.99 47.19 -9.73
C ASN A 508 -9.27 48.35 -9.02
N ARG A 509 -9.87 48.93 -7.97
CA ARG A 509 -9.28 50.02 -7.17
C ARG A 509 -8.33 49.56 -6.06
N ILE A 510 -8.31 48.27 -5.71
CA ILE A 510 -7.49 47.75 -4.58
C ILE A 510 -6.69 46.52 -5.05
N ASN A 511 -5.92 46.68 -6.13
CA ASN A 511 -5.14 45.59 -6.72
C ASN A 511 -3.75 45.37 -6.09
N ASP A 512 -3.32 46.22 -5.14
CA ASP A 512 -1.93 46.19 -4.64
C ASP A 512 -1.78 45.83 -3.16
N MET A 513 -2.88 45.53 -2.44
CA MET A 513 -2.76 45.23 -1.01
C MET A 513 -2.23 43.80 -0.80
N THR A 514 -1.11 43.70 -0.09
CA THR A 514 -0.52 42.41 0.30
C THR A 514 -1.38 41.70 1.35
N ALA A 515 -1.24 40.38 1.47
CA ALA A 515 -1.95 39.58 2.46
C ALA A 515 -1.67 40.07 3.90
N GLU A 516 -0.47 40.58 4.16
CA GLU A 516 -0.07 41.19 5.43
C GLU A 516 -0.78 42.52 5.72
N GLU A 517 -0.92 43.39 4.72
CA GLU A 517 -1.64 44.67 4.85
C GLU A 517 -3.13 44.44 5.03
N GLU A 518 -3.70 43.48 4.30
CA GLU A 518 -5.09 43.07 4.47
C GLU A 518 -5.34 42.57 5.89
N TYR A 519 -4.48 41.70 6.41
CA TYR A 519 -4.55 41.25 7.80
C TYR A 519 -4.48 42.41 8.79
N LYS A 520 -3.55 43.36 8.60
CA LYS A 520 -3.45 44.56 9.45
C LYS A 520 -4.74 45.37 9.44
N ASN A 521 -5.41 45.48 8.29
CA ASN A 521 -6.69 46.17 8.15
C ASN A 521 -7.84 45.43 8.82
N VAL A 522 -7.92 44.10 8.66
CA VAL A 522 -8.91 43.26 9.37
C VAL A 522 -8.75 43.42 10.88
N VAL A 523 -7.51 43.44 11.38
CA VAL A 523 -7.20 43.62 12.81
C VAL A 523 -7.51 45.05 13.28
N SER A 524 -7.09 46.09 12.55
CA SER A 524 -7.29 47.49 12.93
C SER A 524 -8.77 47.88 12.96
N LYS A 525 -9.57 47.35 12.02
CA LYS A 525 -11.03 47.50 11.99
C LYS A 525 -11.78 46.54 12.94
N ARG A 526 -11.07 45.73 13.73
CA ARG A 526 -11.65 44.76 14.68
C ARG A 526 -12.62 43.76 14.03
N LEU A 527 -12.37 43.40 12.77
CA LEU A 527 -13.18 42.45 12.02
C LEU A 527 -12.87 41.00 12.44
N LEU A 528 -11.65 40.74 12.88
CA LEU A 528 -11.24 39.44 13.41
C LEU A 528 -11.81 39.25 14.83
N LYS A 529 -12.77 38.32 14.99
CA LYS A 529 -13.39 38.03 16.30
C LYS A 529 -12.89 36.69 16.86
N ASN A 530 -12.70 36.60 18.17
CA ASN A 530 -12.55 35.29 18.81
C ASN A 530 -13.81 34.47 18.58
N GLU A 531 -13.66 33.18 18.27
CA GLU A 531 -14.82 32.31 18.10
C GLU A 531 -15.62 32.15 19.36
#